data_AF-A0A1X7THI0-F1
#
_entry.id   AF-A0A1X7THI0-F1
#
_cell.length_a   1.000
_cell.length_b   1.000
_cell.length_c   1.000
_cell.angle_alpha   90.00
_cell.angle_beta   90.00
_cell.angle_gamma   90.00
#
_symmetry.space_group_name_H-M   'P 1'
#
loop_
_entity.id
_entity.type
_entity.pdbx_description
1 polymer ?
#
loop_
_entity_poly.entity_id
_entity_poly.type
_entity_poly.pdbx_seq_one_letter_code
_entity_poly.pdbx_strand_id
1 'polypeptide(L)' 'MTSGWVIEPYRYKEKLLTELMYLVQVDMGRVPATLVNIVSRRQSLAVAY' A
#
# COMPACT_ATOMS: atom_id res chain seq x y z
N MET A 1 -8.91 7.31 11.58
CA MET A 1 -8.37 6.61 10.40
C MET A 1 -6.97 7.16 10.18
N THR A 2 -5.95 6.30 10.24
CA THR A 2 -4.55 6.70 10.14
C THR A 2 -3.97 6.09 8.87
N SER A 3 -3.36 6.93 8.03
CA SER A 3 -2.73 6.52 6.78
C SER A 3 -1.49 7.36 6.52
N GLY A 4 -0.50 6.78 5.85
CA GLY A 4 0.74 7.47 5.56
C GLY A 4 1.51 6.81 4.42
N TRP A 5 2.42 7.61 3.87
CA TRP A 5 3.39 7.18 2.87
C TRP A 5 4.77 7.12 3.51
N VAL A 6 5.48 6.04 3.24
CA VAL A 6 6.92 5.94 3.50
C VAL A 6 7.61 5.98 2.15
N ILE A 7 8.53 6.92 2.01
CA ILE A 7 9.26 7.19 0.78
C ILE A 7 10.73 7.04 1.10
N GLU A 8 11.36 6.01 0.56
CA GLU A 8 12.76 5.69 0.86
C GLU A 8 13.59 5.57 -0.42
N PRO A 9 14.84 6.03 -0.40
CA PRO A 9 15.76 5.80 -1.51
C PRO A 9 16.12 4.32 -1.57
N TYR A 10 15.96 3.70 -2.73
CA TYR A 10 16.30 2.30 -2.97
C TYR A 10 17.33 2.17 -4.08
N ARG A 11 18.46 1.53 -3.78
CA ARG A 11 19.53 1.34 -4.76
C ARG A 11 19.39 -0.03 -5.43
N TYR A 12 19.15 -0.04 -6.74
CA TYR A 12 19.02 -1.27 -7.52
C TYR A 12 19.90 -1.24 -8.76
N LYS A 13 20.87 -2.16 -8.83
CA LYS A 13 21.77 -2.36 -9.99
C LYS A 13 22.27 -1.04 -10.57
N GLU A 14 23.02 -0.30 -9.76
CA GLU A 14 23.62 1.02 -10.06
C GLU A 14 22.64 2.18 -10.27
N LYS A 15 21.32 1.95 -10.30
CA LYS A 15 20.30 2.99 -10.35
C LYS A 15 19.81 3.37 -8.96
N LEU A 16 19.59 4.66 -8.74
CA LEU A 16 18.86 5.16 -7.59
C LEU A 16 17.38 5.23 -7.96
N LEU A 17 16.57 4.45 -7.24
CA LEU A 17 15.13 4.40 -7.35
C LEU A 17 14.51 4.94 -6.06
N THR A 18 13.21 5.14 -6.08
CA THR A 18 12.41 5.45 -4.90
C THR A 18 11.52 4.27 -4.61
N GLU A 19 11.61 3.72 -3.40
CA GLU A 19 10.66 2.76 -2.88
C GLU A 19 9.51 3.52 -2.21
N LEU A 20 8.28 3.18 -2.60
CA LEU A 20 7.06 3.78 -2.10
C LEU A 20 6.26 2.71 -1.35
N MET A 21 6.06 2.91 -0.06
CA MET A 21 5.23 2.05 0.77
C MET A 21 4.04 2.84 1.28
N TYR A 22 2.83 2.33 1.02
CA TYR A 22 1.60 2.91 1.54
C TYR A 22 1.11 2.10 2.74
N LEU A 23 0.99 2.77 3.89
CA LEU A 23 0.49 2.18 5.12
C LEU A 23 -0.88 2.79 5.43
N VAL A 24 -1.91 1.94 5.51
CA VAL A 24 -3.27 2.38 5.79
C VAL A 24 -3.91 1.47 6.82
N GLN A 25 -4.52 2.07 7.85
CA GLN A 25 -5.35 1.37 8.81
C GLN A 25 -6.82 1.67 8.50
N VAL A 26 -7.53 0.66 7.99
CA VAL A 26 -8.96 0.74 7.67
C VAL A 26 -9.73 -0.20 8.59
N ASP A 27 -10.70 0.34 9.32
CA ASP A 27 -11.75 -0.45 9.95
C ASP A 27 -12.91 -0.56 8.96
N MET A 28 -13.19 -1.78 8.48
CA MET A 28 -14.29 -2.05 7.56
C MET A 28 -15.56 -2.52 8.28
N GLY A 29 -15.59 -2.56 9.63
CA GLY A 29 -16.76 -3.03 10.38
C GLY A 29 -17.05 -4.51 10.15
N ARG A 30 -18.35 -4.90 10.15
CA ARG A 30 -18.77 -6.31 9.94
C ARG A 30 -18.79 -6.70 8.46
N VAL A 31 -17.64 -6.64 7.80
CA VAL A 31 -17.45 -7.12 6.43
C VAL A 31 -16.71 -8.46 6.45
N PRO A 32 -17.13 -9.45 5.64
CA PRO A 32 -16.40 -10.72 5.51
C PRO A 32 -14.93 -10.51 5.16
N ALA A 33 -14.02 -11.17 5.89
CA ALA A 33 -12.57 -11.03 5.71
C ALA A 33 -12.10 -11.30 4.27
N THR A 34 -12.80 -12.16 3.53
CA THR A 34 -12.54 -12.43 2.11
C THR A 34 -12.69 -11.18 1.25
N LEU A 35 -13.73 -10.37 1.48
CA LEU A 35 -13.97 -9.13 0.74
C LEU A 35 -12.95 -8.07 1.11
N VAL A 36 -12.62 -7.94 2.40
CA VAL A 36 -11.55 -7.05 2.88
C VAL A 36 -10.24 -7.39 2.17
N ASN A 37 -9.85 -8.67 2.13
CA ASN A 37 -8.63 -9.10 1.46
C ASN A 37 -8.62 -8.82 -0.05
N ILE A 38 -9.75 -8.98 -0.74
CA ILE A 38 -9.85 -8.67 -2.18
C ILE A 38 -9.65 -7.17 -2.42
N VAL A 39 -10.29 -6.31 -1.61
CA VAL A 39 -10.20 -4.85 -1.75
C VAL A 39 -8.81 -4.34 -1.37
N SER A 40 -8.24 -4.81 -0.26
CA SER A 40 -6.90 -4.41 0.20
C SER A 40 -5.81 -4.78 -0.82
N ARG A 41 -5.93 -5.93 -1.50
CA ARG A 41 -4.99 -6.31 -2.57
C ARG A 41 -5.10 -5.43 -3.82
N ARG A 42 -6.28 -4.87 -4.10
CA ARG A 42 -6.48 -3.94 -5.22
C ARG A 42 -6.03 -2.52 -4.88
N GLN A 43 -6.09 -2.09 -3.62
CA GLN A 43 -5.66 -0.76 -3.21
C GLN A 43 -4.20 -0.48 -3.53
N SER A 44 -3.29 -1.45 -3.33
CA SER A 44 -1.87 -1.29 -3.70
C SER A 44 -1.66 -1.06 -5.20
N LEU A 45 -2.57 -1.50 -6.06
CA LEU A 45 -2.49 -1.30 -7.51
C LEU A 45 -2.94 0.10 -7.96
N ALA A 46 -3.75 0.80 -7.15
CA ALA A 46 -4.18 2.18 -7.44
C ALA A 46 -3.07 3.23 -7.21
N VAL A 47 -1.95 2.81 -6.61
CA VAL A 47 -0.78 3.65 -6.30
C VAL A 47 0.19 3.76 -7.48
N ALA A 48 0.09 2.86 -8.47
CA ALA A 48 1.08 2.69 -9.54
C ALA A 48 0.71 3.37 -10.88
N TYR A 49 -0.17 4.38 -10.87
CA TYR A 49 -0.56 5.14 -12.07
C TYR A 49 0.06 6.53 -12.10
#